data_AF-A0A7C9RH41-F1
#
_entry.id   AF-A0A7C9RH41-F1
#
_cell.length_a   1.000
_cell.length_b   1.000
_cell.length_c   1.000
_cell.angle_alpha   90.00
_cell.angle_beta   90.00
_cell.angle_gamma   90.00
#
_symmetry.space_group_name_H-M   'P 1'
#
loop_
_entity.id
_entity.type
_entity.pdbx_description
1 polymer ?
#
loop_
_entity_poly.entity_id
_entity_poly.type
_entity_poly.pdbx_seq_one_letter_code
_entity_poly.pdbx_strand_id
1 'polypeptide(L)'
;MSDTSATSLEQIELASSAPAVLDSAHIGDIHGAFGTIRQHDTGVRKTWRARLATLMAIVGPGLIVMVGDNDAGAFGTYTQAGQNYGTSLLWTLMLLIPVIYVNQEMVSRLGAVTGVGHARLIFERFGKFWGAFSLIDLVLLNGLTIVT
;
A
#
# COMPACT_ATOMS: atom_id res chain seq x y z
N MET A 1 21.79 -0.06 -50.75
CA MET A 1 20.36 -0.14 -50.38
C MET A 1 20.22 -1.25 -49.35
N SER A 2 20.72 -1.00 -48.14
CA SER A 2 20.83 -1.95 -47.03
C SER A 2 21.52 -1.21 -45.87
N ASP A 3 20.78 -0.50 -45.02
CA ASP A 3 21.27 -0.04 -43.69
C ASP A 3 20.22 0.73 -42.85
N THR A 4 18.98 0.88 -43.33
CA THR A 4 17.93 1.58 -42.55
C THR A 4 17.14 0.65 -41.62
N SER A 5 17.24 -0.67 -41.78
CA SER A 5 16.42 -1.65 -41.03
C SER A 5 17.04 -2.12 -39.72
N ALA A 6 18.36 -1.96 -39.54
CA ALA A 6 19.06 -2.39 -38.33
C ALA A 6 18.88 -1.39 -37.17
N THR A 7 18.83 -0.10 -37.50
CA THR A 7 18.68 1.01 -36.54
C THR A 7 17.34 0.99 -35.81
N SER A 8 16.28 0.51 -36.47
CA SER A 8 14.94 0.40 -35.87
C SER A 8 14.82 -0.77 -34.89
N LEU A 9 15.54 -1.87 -35.11
CA LEU A 9 15.49 -3.05 -34.22
C LEU A 9 16.33 -2.83 -32.97
N GLU A 10 17.49 -2.19 -33.11
CA GLU A 10 18.32 -1.78 -31.98
C GLU A 10 17.58 -0.76 -31.09
N GLN A 11 16.83 0.18 -31.69
CA GLN A 11 15.97 1.12 -30.96
C GLN A 11 14.82 0.45 -30.22
N ILE A 12 14.24 -0.63 -30.76
CA ILE A 12 13.20 -1.42 -30.08
C ILE A 12 13.80 -2.26 -28.95
N GLU A 13 15.02 -2.79 -29.13
CA GLU A 13 15.73 -3.57 -28.11
C GLU A 13 16.19 -2.70 -26.93
N LEU A 14 16.68 -1.48 -27.21
CA LEU A 14 17.02 -0.46 -26.21
C LEU A 14 15.78 0.03 -25.42
N ALA A 15 14.60 0.08 -26.04
CA ALA A 15 13.35 0.43 -25.36
C ALA A 15 12.82 -0.70 -24.45
N SER A 16 13.19 -1.96 -24.72
CA SER A 16 12.79 -3.13 -23.92
C SER A 16 13.71 -3.42 -22.73
N SER A 17 14.88 -2.78 -22.66
CA SER A 17 15.92 -3.00 -21.63
C SER A 17 16.11 -1.80 -20.70
N ALA A 18 15.08 -0.99 -20.51
CA ALA A 18 15.08 -0.03 -19.42
C ALA A 18 14.85 -0.81 -18.11
N PRO A 19 15.80 -0.85 -17.16
CA PRO A 19 15.45 -1.25 -15.81
C PRO A 19 14.32 -0.33 -15.34
N ALA A 20 13.34 -0.89 -14.63
CA ALA A 20 12.21 -0.17 -14.07
C ALA A 20 12.68 0.77 -12.95
N VAL A 21 13.50 1.75 -13.30
CA VAL A 21 13.90 2.84 -12.44
C VAL A 21 12.77 3.86 -12.52
N LEU A 22 11.99 3.85 -11.43
CA LEU A 22 11.20 4.96 -10.90
C LEU A 22 10.14 5.50 -11.86
N ASP A 23 8.86 5.38 -11.45
CA ASP A 23 8.05 6.59 -11.58
C ASP A 23 8.84 7.71 -10.91
N SER A 24 9.15 8.78 -11.65
CA SER A 24 9.78 10.01 -11.14
C SER A 24 8.93 10.71 -10.06
N ALA A 25 7.93 10.03 -9.50
CA ALA A 25 6.81 10.63 -8.82
C ALA A 25 7.17 11.26 -7.47
N HIS A 26 8.30 10.95 -6.81
CA HIS A 26 8.59 11.51 -5.48
C HIS A 26 10.07 11.72 -5.11
N ILE A 27 10.99 11.86 -6.08
CA ILE A 27 12.33 12.35 -5.72
C ILE A 27 12.25 13.87 -5.50
N GLY A 28 12.07 14.28 -4.24
CA GLY A 28 12.00 15.68 -3.84
C GLY A 28 11.12 15.89 -2.61
N ASP A 29 10.56 17.08 -2.48
CA ASP A 29 9.68 17.43 -1.38
C ASP A 29 8.33 16.72 -1.52
N ILE A 30 7.78 16.20 -0.42
CA ILE A 30 6.46 15.57 -0.39
C ILE A 30 5.41 16.68 -0.29
N HIS A 31 4.63 16.88 -1.34
CA HIS A 31 3.50 17.81 -1.33
C HIS A 31 2.22 17.08 -0.91
N GLY A 32 1.73 17.38 0.29
CA GLY A 32 0.50 16.77 0.82
C GLY A 32 -0.52 17.81 1.28
N ALA A 33 -1.66 17.31 1.76
CA ALA A 33 -2.74 18.13 2.32
C ALA A 33 -2.30 18.98 3.53
N PHE A 34 -1.22 18.59 4.20
CA PHE A 34 -0.65 19.31 5.35
C PHE A 34 0.51 20.24 4.98
N GLY A 35 0.69 20.51 3.69
CA GLY A 35 1.78 21.31 3.15
C GLY A 35 2.90 20.46 2.57
N THR A 36 4.06 21.08 2.38
CA THR A 36 5.22 20.48 1.74
C THR A 36 6.22 20.01 2.80
N ILE A 37 6.51 18.71 2.86
CA ILE A 37 7.55 18.12 3.72
C ILE A 37 8.81 18.01 2.88
N ARG A 38 9.83 18.81 3.20
CA ARG A 38 11.09 18.75 2.45
C ARG A 38 11.89 17.50 2.77
N GLN A 39 12.57 16.95 1.78
CA GLN A 39 13.38 15.74 1.93
C GLN A 39 14.50 15.89 2.99
N HIS A 40 14.94 17.11 3.24
CA HIS A 40 15.96 17.46 4.25
C HIS A 40 15.43 18.38 5.37
N ASP A 41 14.12 18.29 5.67
CA ASP A 41 13.53 19.05 6.78
C ASP A 41 13.90 18.43 8.14
N THR A 42 15.13 18.67 8.60
CA THR A 42 15.61 18.30 9.94
C THR A 42 15.30 19.39 10.99
N GLY A 43 14.56 20.42 10.61
CA GLY A 43 14.24 21.55 11.46
C GLY A 43 13.33 21.17 12.62
N VAL A 44 13.66 21.63 13.83
CA VAL A 44 12.81 21.41 15.00
C VAL A 44 11.46 22.10 14.80
N ARG A 45 10.36 21.34 14.90
CA ARG A 45 9.00 21.88 14.85
C ARG A 45 8.74 22.74 16.11
N LYS A 46 8.81 24.06 15.96
CA LYS A 46 8.65 25.04 17.05
C LYS A 46 7.20 25.22 17.51
N THR A 47 6.24 25.06 16.60
CA THR A 47 4.82 25.24 16.90
C THR A 47 4.13 23.90 17.13
N TRP A 48 3.14 23.88 18.03
CA TRP A 48 2.34 22.69 18.29
C TRP A 48 1.59 22.20 17.03
N ARG A 49 1.15 23.13 16.18
CA ARG A 49 0.51 22.82 14.88
C ARG A 49 1.45 22.07 13.96
N ALA A 50 2.72 22.50 13.85
CA ALA A 50 3.69 21.82 12.99
C ALA A 50 4.05 20.42 13.51
N ARG A 51 4.07 20.24 14.84
CA ARG A 51 4.23 18.91 15.47
C ARG A 51 3.06 18.00 15.16
N LEU A 52 1.83 18.51 15.32
CA LEU A 52 0.61 17.75 15.02
C LEU A 52 0.55 17.37 13.53
N ALA A 53 0.86 18.31 12.63
CA ALA A 53 0.91 18.03 11.19
C ALA A 53 1.93 16.94 10.85
N THR A 54 3.13 16.98 11.46
CA THR A 54 4.16 15.95 11.26
C THR A 54 3.69 14.60 11.82
N LEU A 55 3.06 14.58 13.00
CA LEU A 55 2.49 13.36 13.57
C LEU A 55 1.42 12.76 12.66
N MET A 56 0.50 13.58 12.14
CA MET A 56 -0.54 13.13 11.21
C MET A 56 0.04 12.59 9.90
N ALA A 57 1.14 13.16 9.40
CA ALA A 57 1.82 12.63 8.22
C ALA A 57 2.43 11.23 8.45
N ILE A 58 2.93 10.97 9.67
CA ILE A 58 3.54 9.67 10.03
C ILE A 58 2.46 8.63 10.38
N VAL A 59 1.47 9.02 11.18
CA VAL A 59 0.42 8.13 11.69
C VAL A 59 -0.70 7.91 10.68
N GLY A 60 -0.92 8.87 9.76
CA GLY A 60 -2.00 8.87 8.79
C GLY A 60 -2.12 7.59 7.97
N PRO A 61 -1.05 7.08 7.32
CA PRO A 61 -1.10 5.82 6.59
C PRO A 61 -1.55 4.64 7.46
N GLY A 62 -1.06 4.55 8.71
CA GLY A 62 -1.47 3.52 9.65
C GLY A 62 -2.95 3.61 10.04
N LEU A 63 -3.47 4.84 10.24
CA LEU A 63 -4.89 5.06 10.51
C LEU A 63 -5.79 4.68 9.33
N ILE A 64 -5.36 4.97 8.09
CA ILE A 64 -6.12 4.61 6.88
C ILE A 64 -6.26 3.08 6.80
N VAL A 65 -5.16 2.35 7.00
CA VAL A 65 -5.22 0.87 6.99
C VAL A 65 -6.06 0.34 8.15
N MET A 66 -5.93 0.91 9.35
CA MET A 66 -6.75 0.53 10.50
C MET A 66 -8.25 0.68 10.21
N VAL A 67 -8.68 1.80 9.64
CA VAL A 67 -10.09 2.02 9.31
C VAL A 67 -10.53 1.10 8.17
N GLY A 68 -9.67 0.88 7.17
CA GLY A 68 -9.92 -0.04 6.06
C GLY A 68 -10.14 -1.49 6.50
N ASP A 69 -9.38 -1.96 7.50
CA ASP A 69 -9.53 -3.31 8.07
C ASP A 69 -10.84 -3.50 8.87
N ASN A 70 -11.54 -2.42 9.20
CA ASN A 70 -12.81 -2.43 9.94
C ASN A 70 -13.99 -2.06 9.03
N ASP A 71 -14.10 -2.76 7.91
CA ASP A 71 -15.19 -2.61 6.94
C ASP A 71 -16.50 -3.28 7.39
N ALA A 72 -17.52 -3.25 6.51
CA ALA A 72 -18.83 -3.82 6.81
C ALA A 72 -18.78 -5.34 7.06
N GLY A 73 -17.93 -6.06 6.33
CA GLY A 73 -17.77 -7.51 6.45
C GLY A 73 -17.13 -7.91 7.79
N ALA A 74 -16.09 -7.17 8.21
CA ALA A 74 -15.49 -7.31 9.53
C ALA A 74 -16.52 -7.04 10.64
N PHE A 75 -17.28 -5.95 10.52
CA PHE A 75 -18.32 -5.60 11.50
C PHE A 75 -19.41 -6.67 11.60
N GLY A 76 -19.89 -7.20 10.47
CA GLY A 76 -20.87 -8.29 10.43
C GLY A 76 -20.36 -9.55 11.11
N THR A 77 -19.12 -9.95 10.82
CA THR A 77 -18.48 -11.13 11.41
C THR A 77 -18.37 -11.02 12.93
N TYR A 78 -17.90 -9.86 13.43
CA TYR A 78 -17.73 -9.68 14.88
C TYR A 78 -19.08 -9.56 15.61
N THR A 79 -20.09 -8.97 14.95
CA THR A 79 -21.46 -8.92 15.49
C THR A 79 -22.06 -10.32 15.60
N GLN A 80 -21.96 -11.13 14.55
CA GLN A 80 -22.47 -12.50 14.54
C GLN A 80 -21.71 -13.38 15.54
N ALA A 81 -20.38 -13.27 15.59
CA ALA A 81 -19.56 -13.98 16.56
C ALA A 81 -19.91 -13.56 18.01
N GLY A 82 -20.16 -12.27 18.25
CA GLY A 82 -20.59 -11.76 19.54
C GLY A 82 -21.97 -12.26 19.95
N GLN A 83 -22.92 -12.35 19.02
CA GLN A 83 -24.25 -12.93 19.29
C GLN A 83 -24.18 -14.44 19.58
N ASN A 84 -23.40 -15.19 18.81
CA ASN A 84 -23.36 -16.65 18.91
C ASN A 84 -22.49 -17.15 20.08
N TYR A 85 -21.38 -16.47 20.37
CA TYR A 85 -20.36 -16.94 21.32
C TYR A 85 -20.15 -16.01 22.52
N GLY A 86 -20.79 -14.84 22.55
CA GLY A 86 -20.59 -13.85 23.61
C GLY A 86 -19.12 -13.44 23.73
N THR A 87 -18.61 -13.40 24.97
CA THR A 87 -17.22 -13.05 25.26
C THR A 87 -16.24 -14.22 25.14
N SER A 88 -16.71 -15.42 24.79
CA SER A 88 -15.90 -16.65 24.80
C SER A 88 -14.77 -16.63 23.77
N LEU A 89 -14.87 -15.79 22.74
CA LEU A 89 -13.85 -15.62 21.71
C LEU A 89 -12.90 -14.43 21.97
N LEU A 90 -13.07 -13.65 23.04
CA LEU A 90 -12.21 -12.47 23.28
C LEU A 90 -10.72 -12.80 23.40
N TRP A 91 -10.40 -14.00 23.88
CA TRP A 91 -9.00 -14.45 23.97
C TRP A 91 -8.35 -14.68 22.58
N THR A 92 -9.14 -14.92 21.52
CA THR A 92 -8.58 -15.06 20.17
C THR A 92 -8.06 -13.72 19.64
N LEU A 93 -8.65 -12.59 20.07
CA LEU A 93 -8.13 -11.26 19.75
C LEU A 93 -6.70 -11.08 20.29
N MET A 94 -6.40 -11.61 21.48
CA MET A 94 -5.04 -11.60 22.02
C MET A 94 -4.06 -12.40 21.17
N LEU A 95 -4.51 -13.52 20.57
CA LEU A 95 -3.69 -14.29 19.63
C LEU A 95 -3.53 -13.59 18.27
N LEU A 96 -4.49 -12.77 17.85
CA LEU A 96 -4.42 -12.04 16.60
C LEU A 96 -3.43 -10.87 16.65
N ILE A 97 -3.18 -10.27 17.82
CA ILE A 97 -2.22 -9.16 17.97
C ILE A 97 -0.84 -9.46 17.35
N PRO A 98 -0.12 -10.55 17.72
CA PRO A 98 1.19 -10.83 17.14
C PRO A 98 1.11 -11.15 15.64
N VAL A 99 0.04 -11.81 15.20
CA VAL A 99 -0.15 -12.16 13.77
C VAL A 99 -0.34 -10.91 12.93
N ILE A 100 -1.23 -10.01 13.35
CA ILE A 100 -1.50 -8.75 12.66
C ILE A 100 -0.25 -7.86 12.71
N TYR A 101 0.44 -7.78 13.85
CA TYR A 101 1.67 -6.98 13.95
C TYR A 101 2.72 -7.40 12.92
N VAL A 102 3.00 -8.70 12.81
CA VAL A 102 4.00 -9.21 11.84
C VAL A 102 3.55 -8.92 10.40
N ASN A 103 2.28 -9.14 10.09
CA ASN A 103 1.75 -8.84 8.75
C ASN A 103 1.86 -7.35 8.39
N GLN A 104 1.43 -6.47 9.29
CA GLN A 104 1.47 -5.02 9.06
C GLN A 104 2.91 -4.50 8.96
N GLU A 105 3.81 -5.04 9.77
CA GLU A 105 5.21 -4.68 9.72
C GLU A 105 5.84 -5.10 8.39
N MET A 106 5.59 -6.33 7.90
CA MET A 106 6.10 -6.80 6.61
C MET A 106 5.55 -5.96 5.44
N VAL A 107 4.26 -5.66 5.45
CA VAL A 107 3.59 -4.81 4.44
C VAL A 107 4.19 -3.40 4.45
N SER A 108 4.30 -2.79 5.64
CA SER A 108 4.87 -1.45 5.79
C SER A 108 6.33 -1.41 5.36
N ARG A 109 7.11 -2.42 5.73
CA ARG A 109 8.53 -2.53 5.38
C ARG A 109 8.69 -2.68 3.87
N LEU A 110 7.88 -3.52 3.23
CA LEU A 110 7.93 -3.69 1.79
C LEU A 110 7.58 -2.37 1.07
N GLY A 111 6.53 -1.68 1.50
CA GLY A 111 6.16 -0.38 0.93
C GLY A 111 7.24 0.68 1.13
N ALA A 112 7.86 0.74 2.31
CA ALA A 112 8.92 1.70 2.62
C ALA A 112 10.22 1.42 1.83
N VAL A 113 10.59 0.14 1.65
CA VAL A 113 11.83 -0.25 0.95
C VAL A 113 11.68 -0.14 -0.56
N THR A 114 10.53 -0.54 -1.12
CA THR A 114 10.33 -0.57 -2.57
C THR A 114 9.85 0.76 -3.13
N GLY A 115 9.24 1.62 -2.30
CA GLY A 115 8.70 2.91 -2.74
C GLY A 115 7.52 2.80 -3.71
N VAL A 116 6.96 1.60 -3.91
CA VAL A 116 5.84 1.33 -4.81
C VAL A 116 4.76 0.50 -4.10
N GLY A 117 3.52 0.62 -4.56
CA GLY A 117 2.40 -0.11 -3.98
C GLY A 117 2.44 -1.62 -4.23
N HIS A 118 1.86 -2.40 -3.32
CA HIS A 118 1.80 -3.87 -3.37
C HIS A 118 1.32 -4.42 -4.72
N ALA A 119 0.27 -3.84 -5.31
CA ALA A 119 -0.25 -4.29 -6.60
C ALA A 119 0.83 -4.27 -7.69
N ARG A 120 1.61 -3.17 -7.78
CA ARG A 120 2.68 -3.04 -8.78
C ARG A 120 3.75 -4.11 -8.60
N LEU A 121 4.12 -4.41 -7.35
CA LEU A 121 5.07 -5.49 -7.05
C LEU A 121 4.57 -6.85 -7.50
N ILE A 122 3.26 -7.12 -7.42
CA ILE A 122 2.69 -8.39 -7.89
C ILE A 122 2.80 -8.48 -9.41
N PHE A 123 2.42 -7.41 -10.13
CA PHE A 123 2.52 -7.37 -11.58
C PHE A 123 3.97 -7.53 -12.07
N GLU A 124 4.92 -6.92 -11.38
CA GLU A 124 6.34 -6.96 -11.74
C GLU A 124 6.99 -8.32 -11.40
N ARG A 125 6.73 -8.87 -10.22
CA ARG A 125 7.35 -10.11 -9.73
C ARG A 125 6.71 -11.38 -10.32
N PHE A 126 5.39 -11.38 -10.48
CA PHE A 126 4.62 -12.58 -10.86
C PHE A 126 3.98 -12.47 -12.25
N GLY A 127 4.07 -11.31 -12.90
CA GLY A 127 3.58 -11.10 -14.26
C GLY A 127 2.10 -10.73 -14.33
N LYS A 128 1.67 -10.43 -15.56
CA LYS A 128 0.36 -9.82 -15.85
C LYS A 128 -0.83 -10.67 -15.43
N PHE A 129 -0.71 -12.00 -15.54
CA PHE A 129 -1.78 -12.92 -15.16
C PHE A 129 -2.07 -12.87 -13.66
N TRP A 130 -1.04 -13.04 -12.82
CA TRP A 130 -1.18 -13.02 -11.37
C TRP A 130 -1.53 -11.65 -10.82
N GLY A 131 -1.03 -10.58 -11.44
CA GLY A 131 -1.45 -9.22 -11.10
C GLY A 131 -2.93 -8.97 -11.41
N ALA A 132 -3.41 -9.39 -12.59
CA ALA A 132 -4.81 -9.25 -12.95
C ALA A 132 -5.73 -10.10 -12.06
N PHE A 133 -5.32 -11.34 -11.75
CA PHE A 133 -6.02 -12.19 -10.80
C PHE A 133 -6.16 -11.51 -9.43
N SER A 134 -5.07 -10.98 -8.87
CA SER A 134 -5.10 -10.28 -7.59
C SER A 134 -5.98 -9.02 -7.61
N LEU A 135 -5.98 -8.26 -8.71
CA LEU A 135 -6.84 -7.08 -8.85
C LEU A 135 -8.32 -7.44 -8.93
N ILE A 136 -8.65 -8.49 -9.70
CA ILE A 136 -10.03 -8.98 -9.85
C ILE A 136 -10.53 -9.49 -8.50
N ASP A 137 -9.73 -10.29 -7.80
CA ASP A 137 -10.06 -10.80 -6.47
C ASP A 137 -10.33 -9.65 -5.49
N LEU A 138 -9.45 -8.65 -5.47
CA LEU A 138 -9.63 -7.45 -4.66
C LEU A 138 -10.97 -6.76 -4.96
N VAL A 139 -11.28 -6.48 -6.23
CA VAL A 139 -12.51 -5.77 -6.62
C VAL A 139 -13.76 -6.59 -6.35
N LEU A 140 -13.73 -7.89 -6.66
CA LEU A 140 -14.87 -8.78 -6.46
C LEU A 140 -15.17 -8.99 -4.98
N LEU A 141 -14.15 -9.27 -4.15
CA LEU A 141 -14.33 -9.48 -2.71
C LEU A 141 -14.79 -8.19 -2.03
N ASN A 142 -14.16 -7.05 -2.31
CA ASN A 142 -14.61 -5.76 -1.75
C ASN A 142 -16.01 -5.38 -2.25
N GLY A 143 -16.35 -5.68 -3.50
CA GLY A 143 -17.69 -5.48 -4.04
C GLY A 143 -18.74 -6.39 -3.39
N LEU A 144 -18.38 -7.65 -3.11
CA LEU A 144 -19.23 -8.60 -2.42
C LEU A 144 -19.53 -8.12 -0.98
N THR A 145 -18.53 -7.61 -0.27
CA THR A 145 -18.70 -7.04 1.08
C THR A 145 -19.72 -5.90 1.13
N ILE A 146 -19.93 -5.15 0.05
CA ILE A 146 -20.96 -4.10 0.00
C ILE A 146 -22.38 -4.68 -0.08
N VAL A 147 -22.53 -5.87 -0.68
CA VAL A 147 -23.83 -6.49 -0.97
C VAL A 147 -24.31 -7.39 0.19
N THR A 148 -23.40 -7.94 0.98
CA THR A 148 -23.70 -8.91 2.05
C THR A 148 -23.56 -8.32 3.45
#